data_AF-A0A962M977-F1
#
_entry.id   AF-A0A962M977-F1
#
_cell.length_a   1.000
_cell.length_b   1.000
_cell.length_c   1.000
_cell.angle_alpha   90.00
_cell.angle_beta   90.00
_cell.angle_gamma   90.00
#
_symmetry.space_group_name_H-M   'P 1'
#
loop_
_entity.id
_entity.type
_entity.pdbx_description
1 polymer ?
#
loop_
_entity_poly.entity_id
_entity_poly.type
_entity_poly.pdbx_seq_one_letter_code
_entity_poly.pdbx_strand_id
1 'polypeptide(L)'
;MLKKSLGIALIVLALMAVALLAPQLLHTVSPERVVGMDSVVDRIWWLATALRLCVYAALSWLVFPWLVRQRLAGIERACGQLTEAFRGPQVVHHWVLQKAHLQRVLGRSRWVFVTFLAGDLLLAQLPYSLSRVG
;
A
#
# COMPACT_ATOMS: atom_id res chain seq x y z
N MET A 1 8.80 -15.34 12.76
CA MET A 1 8.06 -14.05 12.76
C MET A 1 8.94 -12.83 13.08
N LEU A 2 10.02 -12.96 13.86
CA LEU A 2 10.93 -11.87 14.26
C LEU A 2 11.57 -11.03 13.13
N LYS A 3 11.88 -11.63 11.97
CA LYS A 3 12.54 -10.92 10.85
C LYS A 3 11.62 -9.90 10.15
N LYS A 4 10.30 -10.12 10.16
CA LYS A 4 9.33 -9.20 9.56
C LYS A 4 9.07 -7.97 10.44
N SER A 5 9.05 -8.13 11.76
CA SER A 5 8.87 -7.01 12.70
C SER A 5 10.09 -6.11 12.76
N LEU A 6 11.30 -6.67 12.60
CA LEU A 6 12.54 -5.90 12.58
C LEU A 6 12.60 -4.94 11.37
N GLY A 7 12.18 -5.40 10.19
CA GLY A 7 12.11 -4.56 9.00
C GLY A 7 11.12 -3.40 9.15
N ILE A 8 9.95 -3.66 9.75
CA ILE A 8 8.94 -2.63 10.01
C ILE A 8 9.46 -1.62 11.05
N ALA A 9 10.09 -2.09 12.13
CA ALA A 9 10.66 -1.20 13.15
C ALA A 9 11.75 -0.29 12.57
N LEU A 10 12.61 -0.81 11.67
CA LEU A 10 13.66 -0.04 11.03
C LEU A 10 13.09 1.04 10.09
N ILE A 11 12.03 0.70 9.35
CA ILE A 11 11.30 1.65 8.49
C ILE A 11 10.65 2.76 9.33
N VAL A 12 10.00 2.41 10.44
CA VAL A 12 9.39 3.38 11.36
C VAL A 12 10.45 4.29 11.98
N LEU A 13 11.58 3.74 12.41
CA LEU A 13 12.68 4.51 12.98
C LEU A 13 13.29 5.48 11.95
N ALA A 14 13.48 5.03 10.71
CA ALA A 14 13.98 5.88 9.63
C ALA A 14 13.00 7.01 9.28
N LEU A 15 11.69 6.73 9.23
CA LEU A 15 10.66 7.75 9.02
C LEU A 15 10.64 8.76 10.16
N MET A 16 10.78 8.31 11.40
CA MET A 16 10.86 9.17 12.58
C MET A 16 12.11 10.06 12.56
N ALA A 17 13.26 9.50 12.20
CA ALA A 17 14.49 10.26 12.06
C ALA A 17 14.34 11.36 10.99
N VAL A 18 13.79 11.03 9.82
CA VAL A 18 13.53 12.01 8.75
C VAL A 18 12.57 13.10 9.22
N ALA A 19 11.49 12.75 9.92
CA ALA A 19 10.51 13.72 10.42
C ALA A 19 11.09 14.69 11.47
N LEU A 20 12.04 14.23 12.29
CA LEU A 20 12.68 15.05 13.33
C LEU A 20 13.88 15.85 12.82
N LEU A 21 14.66 15.30 11.88
CA LEU A 21 15.88 15.95 11.36
C LEU A 21 15.58 16.94 10.24
N ALA A 22 14.57 16.69 9.40
CA ALA A 22 14.24 17.59 8.28
C ALA A 22 13.93 19.03 8.71
N PRO A 23 13.15 19.29 9.78
CA PRO A 23 12.86 20.66 10.23
C PRO A 23 14.11 21.36 10.79
N GLN A 24 14.99 20.64 11.48
CA GLN A 24 16.20 21.23 12.07
C GLN A 24 17.24 21.60 11.01
N LEU A 25 17.32 20.82 9.93
CA LEU A 25 18.16 21.16 8.78
C LEU A 25 17.67 22.43 8.08
N LEU A 26 16.35 22.62 7.95
CA LEU A 26 15.78 23.82 7.32
C LEU A 26 16.06 25.11 8.08
N HIS A 27 16.20 25.05 9.42
CA HIS A 27 16.55 26.23 10.23
C HIS A 27 18.01 26.71 10.05
N THR A 28 18.88 25.88 9.47
CA THR A 28 20.29 26.24 9.24
C THR A 28 20.56 26.82 7.84
N VAL A 29 19.54 26.85 6.97
CA VAL A 29 19.67 27.30 5.59
C VAL A 29 19.29 28.78 5.48
N SER A 30 20.26 29.61 5.10
CA SER A 30 20.07 31.04 4.80
C SER A 30 19.07 31.26 3.65
N PRO A 31 18.24 32.34 3.69
CA PRO A 31 17.15 32.58 2.72
C PRO A 31 17.54 32.49 1.25
N GLU A 32 18.78 32.87 0.92
CA GLU A 32 19.32 32.85 -0.45
C GLU A 32 19.58 31.43 -0.98
N ARG A 33 19.78 30.44 -0.10
CA ARG A 33 19.90 29.02 -0.48
C ARG A 33 18.54 28.33 -0.65
N VAL A 34 17.47 28.92 -0.13
CA VAL A 34 16.10 28.39 -0.26
C VAL A 34 15.63 28.47 -1.72
N VAL A 35 15.94 29.57 -2.41
CA VAL A 35 15.60 29.75 -3.84
C VAL A 35 16.35 28.74 -4.74
N GLY A 36 17.60 28.39 -4.40
CA GLY A 36 18.32 27.30 -5.07
C GLY A 36 17.76 25.91 -4.75
N MET A 37 17.27 25.72 -3.53
CA MET A 37 16.65 24.48 -3.07
C MET A 37 15.26 24.24 -3.68
N ASP A 38 14.51 25.26 -4.06
CA ASP A 38 13.20 25.07 -4.73
C ASP A 38 13.32 24.23 -6.01
N SER A 39 14.37 24.46 -6.81
CA SER A 39 14.62 23.66 -8.01
C SER A 39 14.94 22.18 -7.72
N VAL A 40 15.57 21.92 -6.57
CA VAL A 40 15.93 20.57 -6.11
C VAL A 40 14.71 19.89 -5.49
N VAL A 41 13.92 20.63 -4.72
CA VAL A 41 12.66 20.18 -4.14
C VAL A 41 11.67 19.82 -5.24
N ASP A 42 11.49 20.67 -6.25
CA ASP A 42 10.61 20.37 -7.40
C ASP A 42 11.05 19.10 -8.13
N ARG A 43 12.36 18.93 -8.35
CA ARG A 43 12.90 17.75 -9.03
C ARG A 43 12.74 16.47 -8.21
N ILE A 44 12.95 16.54 -6.89
CA ILE A 44 12.77 15.40 -5.97
C ILE A 44 11.29 15.08 -5.78
N TRP A 45 10.42 16.09 -5.76
CA TRP A 45 8.99 15.92 -5.52
C TRP A 45 8.31 15.10 -6.61
N TRP A 46 8.62 15.38 -7.88
CA TRP A 46 8.14 14.56 -9.00
C TRP A 46 8.70 13.14 -8.97
N LEU A 47 9.97 12.97 -8.60
CA LEU A 47 10.59 11.64 -8.48
C LEU A 47 9.92 10.82 -7.36
N ALA A 48 9.67 11.43 -6.22
CA ALA A 48 8.98 10.81 -5.09
C ALA A 48 7.53 10.46 -5.43
N THR A 49 6.85 11.30 -6.20
CA THR A 49 5.48 11.05 -6.66
C THR A 49 5.45 9.91 -7.69
N ALA A 50 6.37 9.89 -8.63
CA ALA A 50 6.53 8.79 -9.58
C ALA A 50 6.82 7.47 -8.86
N LEU A 51 7.70 7.47 -7.85
CA LEU A 51 7.98 6.30 -7.02
C LEU A 51 6.73 5.81 -6.27
N ARG A 52 5.95 6.72 -5.66
CA ARG A 52 4.68 6.38 -5.01
C ARG A 52 3.70 5.73 -5.99
N LEU A 53 3.54 6.28 -7.19
CA LEU A 53 2.70 5.70 -8.23
C LEU A 53 3.19 4.31 -8.66
N CYS A 54 4.50 4.12 -8.81
CA CYS A 54 5.07 2.80 -9.08
C CYS A 54 4.78 1.80 -7.96
N VAL A 55 4.88 2.21 -6.70
CA VAL A 55 4.53 1.36 -5.54
C VAL A 55 3.04 1.02 -5.54
N TYR A 56 2.15 1.98 -5.80
CA TYR A 56 0.70 1.73 -5.89
C TYR A 56 0.37 0.77 -7.04
N ALA A 57 1.01 0.96 -8.19
CA ALA A 57 0.90 0.07 -9.35
C ALA A 57 1.37 -1.35 -9.00
N ALA A 58 2.53 -1.49 -8.35
CA ALA A 58 3.07 -2.78 -7.93
C ALA A 58 2.18 -3.47 -6.89
N LEU A 59 1.68 -2.74 -5.89
CA LEU A 59 0.77 -3.29 -4.89
C LEU A 59 -0.56 -3.74 -5.52
N SER A 60 -1.10 -2.93 -6.43
CA SER A 60 -2.38 -3.17 -7.08
C SER A 60 -2.35 -4.28 -8.13
N TRP A 61 -1.34 -4.30 -9.01
CA TRP A 61 -1.27 -5.24 -10.13
C TRP A 61 -0.38 -6.44 -9.90
N LEU A 62 0.54 -6.40 -8.94
CA LEU A 62 1.40 -7.55 -8.60
C LEU A 62 0.95 -8.19 -7.28
N VAL A 63 1.00 -7.45 -6.19
CA VAL A 63 0.85 -8.02 -4.84
C VAL A 63 -0.58 -8.46 -4.57
N PHE A 64 -1.57 -7.63 -4.89
CA PHE A 64 -2.98 -7.95 -4.69
C PHE A 64 -3.44 -9.20 -5.48
N PRO A 65 -3.26 -9.30 -6.81
CA PRO A 65 -3.68 -10.51 -7.53
C PRO A 65 -2.87 -11.74 -7.11
N TRP A 66 -1.59 -11.59 -6.76
CA TRP A 66 -0.80 -12.68 -6.21
C TRP A 66 -1.38 -13.19 -4.88
N LEU A 67 -1.75 -12.30 -3.96
CA LEU A 67 -2.37 -12.66 -2.68
C LEU A 67 -3.72 -13.36 -2.89
N VAL A 68 -4.55 -12.87 -3.81
CA VAL A 68 -5.84 -13.50 -4.13
C VAL A 68 -5.64 -14.87 -4.77
N ARG A 69 -4.66 -15.04 -5.66
CA ARG A 69 -4.31 -16.35 -6.24
C ARG A 69 -3.79 -17.33 -5.18
N GLN A 70 -2.98 -16.87 -4.24
CA GLN A 70 -2.54 -17.71 -3.11
C GLN A 70 -3.71 -18.16 -2.23
N ARG A 71 -4.64 -17.26 -1.94
CA ARG A 71 -5.88 -17.61 -1.21
C ARG A 71 -6.68 -18.67 -1.98
N LEU A 72 -6.83 -18.51 -3.29
CA LEU A 72 -7.51 -19.48 -4.16
C LEU A 72 -6.83 -20.86 -4.10
N ALA A 73 -5.50 -20.90 -4.22
CA ALA A 73 -4.74 -22.14 -4.16
C ALA A 73 -4.82 -22.82 -2.78
N GLY A 74 -4.86 -22.05 -1.69
CA GLY A 74 -5.05 -22.59 -0.34
C GLY A 74 -6.42 -23.24 -0.16
N ILE A 75 -7.47 -22.60 -0.68
CA ILE A 75 -8.85 -23.11 -0.69
C ILE A 75 -8.94 -24.40 -1.51
N GLU A 76 -8.33 -24.44 -2.71
CA GLU A 76 -8.32 -25.63 -3.55
C GLU A 76 -7.60 -26.82 -2.90
N ARG A 77 -6.46 -26.58 -2.23
CA ARG A 77 -5.75 -27.63 -1.47
C ARG A 77 -6.57 -28.15 -0.28
N ALA A 78 -7.20 -27.25 0.48
CA ALA A 78 -8.06 -27.65 1.61
C ALA A 78 -9.26 -28.49 1.13
N CYS A 79 -9.83 -28.15 -0.03
CA CYS A 79 -10.91 -28.91 -0.65
C CYS A 79 -10.43 -30.27 -1.22
N GLY A 80 -9.22 -30.33 -1.79
CA GLY A 80 -8.61 -31.57 -2.26
C GLY A 80 -8.26 -32.56 -1.15
N GLN A 81 -8.04 -32.08 0.08
CA GLN A 81 -7.78 -32.91 1.26
C GLN A 81 -9.05 -33.44 1.93
N LEU A 82 -10.22 -32.85 1.65
CA LEU A 82 -11.52 -33.38 2.10
C LEU A 82 -11.87 -34.60 1.24
N THR A 83 -11.81 -35.79 1.86
CA THR A 83 -12.24 -37.06 1.27
C THR A 83 -13.68 -36.94 0.77
N GLU A 84 -14.01 -37.54 -0.40
CA GLU A 84 -15.35 -37.43 -0.99
C GLU A 84 -16.49 -37.83 -0.04
N ALA A 85 -16.21 -38.71 0.93
CA ALA A 85 -17.13 -39.14 1.97
C ALA A 85 -17.55 -38.04 2.97
N PHE A 86 -16.73 -36.99 3.17
CA PHE A 86 -17.03 -35.86 4.06
C PHE A 86 -17.57 -34.63 3.32
N ARG A 87 -17.78 -34.74 2.01
CA ARG A 87 -18.14 -33.61 1.16
C ARG A 87 -19.66 -33.40 1.15
N GLY A 88 -20.19 -32.88 2.25
CA GLY A 88 -21.60 -32.51 2.36
C GLY A 88 -22.01 -31.47 1.28
N PRO A 89 -23.26 -31.50 0.76
CA PRO A 89 -23.70 -30.59 -0.30
C PRO A 89 -23.53 -29.10 0.04
N GLN A 90 -23.72 -28.76 1.32
CA GLN A 90 -23.57 -27.39 1.84
C GLN A 90 -22.11 -26.92 1.77
N VAL A 91 -21.16 -27.81 2.07
CA VAL A 91 -19.72 -27.52 2.04
C VAL A 91 -19.32 -27.18 0.60
N VAL A 92 -19.71 -28.01 -0.38
CA VAL A 92 -19.48 -27.75 -1.82
C VAL A 92 -20.04 -26.41 -2.27
N HIS A 93 -21.26 -26.08 -1.85
CA HIS A 93 -21.91 -24.84 -2.23
C HIS A 93 -21.14 -23.61 -1.72
N HIS A 94 -20.71 -23.63 -0.46
CA HIS A 94 -19.88 -22.56 0.11
C HIS A 94 -18.55 -22.38 -0.64
N TRP A 95 -17.89 -23.48 -1.05
CA TRP A 95 -16.66 -23.43 -1.83
C TRP A 95 -16.84 -22.76 -3.21
N VAL A 96 -17.91 -23.13 -3.93
CA VAL A 96 -18.21 -22.56 -5.25
C VAL A 96 -18.46 -21.06 -5.13
N LEU A 97 -19.24 -20.64 -4.13
CA LEU A 97 -19.50 -19.22 -3.87
C LEU A 97 -18.23 -18.45 -3.50
N GLN A 98 -17.35 -19.03 -2.67
CA GLN A 98 -16.11 -18.39 -2.25
C GLN A 98 -15.11 -18.26 -3.41
N LYS A 99 -15.00 -19.28 -4.27
CA LYS A 99 -14.18 -19.24 -5.48
C LYS A 99 -14.69 -18.17 -6.46
N ALA A 100 -16.00 -18.13 -6.73
CA ALA A 100 -16.63 -17.14 -7.60
C ALA A 100 -16.49 -15.72 -7.05
N HIS A 101 -16.51 -15.54 -5.72
CA HIS A 101 -16.27 -14.25 -5.08
C HIS A 101 -14.81 -13.79 -5.30
N LEU A 102 -13.83 -14.65 -5.02
CA LEU A 102 -12.40 -14.31 -5.18
C LEU A 102 -12.01 -14.05 -6.64
N GLN A 103 -12.61 -14.76 -7.60
CA GLN A 103 -12.44 -14.48 -9.02
C GLN A 103 -12.99 -13.10 -9.43
N ARG A 104 -14.14 -12.69 -8.87
CA ARG A 104 -14.66 -11.33 -9.07
C ARG A 104 -13.76 -10.26 -8.45
N VAL A 105 -13.17 -10.55 -7.29
CA VAL A 105 -12.25 -9.65 -6.59
C VAL A 105 -10.94 -9.44 -7.38
N LEU A 106 -10.45 -10.45 -8.10
CA LEU A 106 -9.29 -10.33 -9.00
C LEU A 106 -9.45 -9.22 -10.07
N GLY A 107 -10.67 -9.01 -10.57
CA GLY A 107 -10.96 -7.95 -11.54
C GLY A 107 -10.95 -6.52 -10.96
N ARG A 108 -10.85 -6.38 -9.63
CA ARG A 108 -10.89 -5.08 -8.94
C ARG A 108 -9.53 -4.47 -8.64
N SER A 109 -8.43 -4.98 -9.20
CA SER A 109 -7.09 -4.39 -9.03
C SER A 109 -7.08 -2.88 -9.31
N ARG A 110 -7.74 -2.44 -10.39
CA ARG A 110 -7.88 -1.00 -10.71
C ARG A 110 -8.46 -0.18 -9.56
N TRP A 111 -9.42 -0.71 -8.80
CA TRP A 111 -9.99 -0.04 -7.64
C TRP A 111 -9.03 0.05 -6.46
N VAL A 112 -8.20 -0.97 -6.23
CA VAL A 112 -7.15 -0.95 -5.20
C VAL A 112 -6.16 0.18 -5.47
N PHE A 113 -5.76 0.37 -6.74
CA PHE A 113 -4.92 1.51 -7.13
C PHE A 113 -5.60 2.86 -6.86
N VAL A 114 -6.87 3.01 -7.26
CA VAL A 114 -7.65 4.23 -7.03
C VAL A 114 -7.78 4.53 -5.53
N THR A 115 -7.97 3.52 -4.68
CA THR A 115 -8.03 3.70 -3.22
C THR A 115 -6.70 4.20 -2.64
N PHE A 116 -5.57 3.65 -3.07
CA PHE A 116 -4.26 4.16 -2.66
C PHE A 116 -4.03 5.60 -3.12
N LEU A 117 -4.37 5.90 -4.37
CA LEU A 117 -4.23 7.24 -4.94
C LEU A 117 -5.11 8.27 -4.20
N ALA A 118 -6.37 7.92 -3.94
CA ALA A 118 -7.30 8.79 -3.22
C ALA A 118 -6.85 9.00 -1.76
N GLY A 119 -6.36 7.95 -1.10
CA GLY A 119 -5.78 8.06 0.25
C GLY A 119 -4.56 8.97 0.28
N ASP A 120 -3.65 8.85 -0.69
CA ASP A 120 -2.47 9.73 -0.81
C ASP A 120 -2.89 11.18 -1.03
N LEU A 121 -3.90 11.43 -1.88
CA LEU A 121 -4.43 12.77 -2.13
C LEU A 121 -5.04 13.40 -0.87
N LEU A 122 -5.83 12.63 -0.12
CA LEU A 122 -6.44 13.09 1.12
C LEU A 122 -5.37 13.42 2.18
N LEU A 123 -4.35 12.57 2.31
CA LEU A 123 -3.23 12.82 3.23
C LEU A 123 -2.38 14.03 2.82
N ALA A 124 -2.18 14.24 1.51
CA ALA A 124 -1.50 15.40 0.98
C ALA A 124 -2.30 16.72 1.19
N GLN A 125 -3.64 16.65 1.23
CA GLN A 125 -4.51 17.80 1.47
C GLN A 125 -4.76 18.12 2.95
N LEU A 126 -4.55 17.18 3.88
CA LEU A 126 -4.68 17.40 5.32
C LEU A 126 -3.89 18.62 5.84
N PRO A 127 -2.60 18.81 5.52
CA PRO A 127 -1.84 19.97 6.02
C PRO A 127 -2.42 21.31 5.54
N TYR A 128 -2.97 21.38 4.32
CA TYR A 128 -3.57 22.60 3.77
C TYR A 128 -4.97 22.93 4.34
N SER A 129 -5.69 21.91 4.80
CA SER A 129 -7.01 22.10 5.41
C SER A 129 -6.91 22.46 6.89
N LEU A 130 -5.89 21.94 7.60
CA LEU A 130 -5.59 22.34 8.98
C LEU A 130 -5.06 23.78 9.07
N SER A 131 -4.27 24.26 8.10
CA SER A 131 -3.73 25.62 8.09
C SER A 131 -4.75 26.71 7.75
N ARG A 132 -5.97 26.35 7.33
CA ARG A 132 -7.04 27.31 6.97
C ARG A 132 -8.05 27.51 8.10
N VAL A 133 -7.89 26.80 9.23
CA VAL A 133 -8.77 26.87 10.41
C VAL A 133 -8.07 27.53 11.61
N GLY A 134 -6.85 28.05 11.42
CA GLY A 134 -6.09 28.81 12.43
C GLY A 134 -6.12 30.30 12.19
#